data_AF-A0A964LJ25-F1
#
_entry.id   AF-A0A964LJ25-F1
#
_cell.length_a   1.000
_cell.length_b   1.000
_cell.length_c   1.000
_cell.angle_alpha   90.00
_cell.angle_beta   90.00
_cell.angle_gamma   90.00
#
_symmetry.space_group_name_H-M   'P 1'
#
loop_
_entity.id
_entity.type
_entity.pdbx_description
1 polymer ?
#
loop_
_entity_poly.entity_id
_entity_poly.type
_entity_poly.pdbx_seq_one_letter_code
_entity_poly.pdbx_strand_id
1 'polypeptide(L)'
;MFGLGWPELLILGIIAVLLFGRKLPDMAKYLGKSVIEFKKGMHGLETGFDDAANPGAAPPAATSGPAEAIRPPQRVAPAAPKFDDVPSPAPTPPNTQISANPPQP
;
A
#
# COMPACT_ATOMS: atom_id res chain seq x y z
N MET A 1 34.57 14.56 30.19
CA MET A 1 35.23 13.69 29.20
C MET A 1 34.53 12.34 29.22
N PHE A 2 33.48 12.17 28.42
CA PHE A 2 32.79 10.89 28.23
C PHE A 2 32.74 10.66 26.72
N GLY A 3 33.73 9.91 26.23
CA GLY A 3 33.73 9.46 24.84
C GLY A 3 32.71 8.34 24.72
N LEU A 4 31.49 8.69 24.32
CA LEU A 4 30.48 7.72 23.90
C LEU A 4 30.92 7.20 22.53
N GLY A 5 31.87 6.27 22.54
CA GLY A 5 32.43 5.67 21.36
C GLY A 5 31.69 4.41 20.95
N TRP A 6 32.04 3.91 19.78
CA TRP A 6 31.63 2.59 19.33
C TRP A 6 31.95 1.47 20.33
N PRO A 7 33.12 1.46 21.02
CA PRO A 7 33.43 0.42 22.01
C PRO A 7 32.43 0.38 23.18
N GLU A 8 32.07 1.54 23.75
CA GLU A 8 31.14 1.63 24.88
C GLU A 8 29.73 1.16 24.50
N LEU A 9 29.26 1.53 23.30
CA LEU A 9 28.00 1.05 22.73
C LEU A 9 27.97 -0.47 22.54
N LEU A 10 29.09 -1.05 22.11
CA LEU A 10 29.22 -2.49 21.88
C LEU A 10 29.17 -3.27 23.20
N ILE A 11 29.86 -2.77 24.23
CA ILE A 11 29.82 -3.33 25.59
C ILE A 11 28.40 -3.27 26.17
N LEU A 12 27.73 -2.13 26.06
CA LEU A 12 26.35 -1.99 26.52
C LEU A 12 25.38 -2.88 25.72
N GLY A 13 25.60 -3.01 24.41
CA GLY A 13 24.87 -3.90 23.53
C GLY A 13 25.03 -5.37 23.93
N ILE A 14 26.24 -5.82 24.26
CA ILE A 14 26.49 -7.19 24.75
C ILE A 14 25.74 -7.43 26.06
N ILE A 15 25.80 -6.48 27.01
CA ILE A 15 25.06 -6.58 28.28
C ILE A 15 23.55 -6.70 28.00
N ALA A 16 23.00 -5.84 27.14
CA ALA A 16 21.59 -5.91 26.77
C ALA A 16 21.21 -7.25 26.10
N VAL A 17 22.08 -7.80 25.26
CA VAL A 17 21.87 -9.14 24.66
C VAL A 17 21.96 -10.24 25.70
N LEU A 18 22.80 -10.14 26.73
CA LEU A 18 22.83 -11.12 27.82
C LEU A 18 21.57 -11.09 28.67
N LEU A 19 21.00 -9.90 28.92
CA LEU A 19 19.77 -9.74 29.71
C LEU A 19 18.52 -10.17 28.93
N PHE A 20 18.41 -9.73 27.67
CA PHE A 20 17.18 -9.88 26.87
C PHE A 20 17.28 -11.01 25.83
N GLY A 21 18.48 -11.49 25.49
CA GLY A 21 18.73 -12.57 24.54
C GLY A 21 18.11 -12.31 23.16
N ARG A 22 17.38 -13.31 22.66
CA ARG A 22 16.65 -13.26 21.39
C ARG A 22 15.52 -12.22 21.35
N LYS A 23 15.08 -11.69 22.50
CA LYS A 23 13.99 -10.70 22.53
C LYS A 23 14.42 -9.31 22.06
N LEU A 24 15.69 -8.96 22.22
CA LEU A 24 16.23 -7.67 21.77
C LEU A 24 16.12 -7.49 20.23
N PRO A 25 16.63 -8.41 19.38
CA PRO A 25 16.49 -8.27 17.94
C PRO A 25 15.04 -8.41 17.46
N ASP A 26 14.23 -9.25 18.11
CA ASP A 26 12.81 -9.38 17.78
C ASP A 26 12.09 -8.03 17.99
N MET A 27 12.25 -7.42 19.16
CA MET A 27 11.66 -6.11 19.47
C MET A 27 12.20 -4.99 18.57
N ALA A 28 13.49 -4.99 18.28
CA ALA A 28 14.08 -4.03 17.34
C ALA A 28 13.49 -4.15 15.93
N LYS A 29 13.20 -5.36 15.45
CA LYS A 29 12.54 -5.57 14.14
C LYS A 29 11.11 -5.03 14.14
N TYR A 30 10.35 -5.23 15.22
CA TYR A 30 8.98 -4.68 15.32
C TYR A 30 8.98 -3.16 15.43
N LEU A 31 9.84 -2.60 16.29
CA LEU A 31 9.99 -1.16 16.47
C LEU A 31 10.53 -0.49 15.20
N GLY A 32 11.51 -1.10 14.54
CA GLY A 32 12.09 -0.60 13.30
C GLY A 32 11.06 -0.50 12.18
N LYS A 33 10.18 -1.51 12.03
CA LYS A 33 9.06 -1.43 11.07
C LYS A 33 8.13 -0.27 11.37
N SER A 34 7.76 -0.06 12.64
CA SER A 34 6.93 1.08 13.05
C SER A 34 7.58 2.42 12.73
N VAL A 35 8.89 2.57 12.99
CA VAL A 35 9.64 3.79 12.67
C VAL A 35 9.74 4.03 11.16
N ILE A 36 9.94 2.97 10.37
CA ILE A 36 10.02 3.07 8.90
C ILE A 36 8.67 3.49 8.30
N GLU A 37 7.57 2.85 8.70
CA GLU A 37 6.23 3.21 8.23
C GLU A 37 5.83 4.62 8.70
N PHE A 38 6.19 5.00 9.93
CA PHE A 38 6.00 6.36 10.43
C PHE A 38 6.77 7.39 9.59
N LYS A 39 8.05 7.13 9.30
CA LYS A 39 8.87 8.00 8.45
C LYS A 39 8.30 8.12 7.04
N LYS A 40 7.80 7.02 6.46
CA LYS A 40 7.16 7.01 5.14
C LYS A 40 5.86 7.82 5.12
N GLY A 41 5.05 7.71 6.17
CA GLY A 41 3.84 8.52 6.37
C GLY A 41 4.16 10.01 6.50
N MET A 42 5.16 10.37 7.29
CA MET A 42 5.62 11.76 7.45
C MET A 42 6.13 12.36 6.14
N HIS A 43 7.02 11.65 5.43
CA HIS A 43 7.53 12.10 4.14
C HIS A 43 6.42 12.33 3.12
N GLY A 44 5.38 11.49 3.10
CA GLY A 44 4.22 11.68 2.21
C GLY A 44 3.42 12.94 2.52
N LEU A 45 3.34 13.33 3.79
CA LEU A 45 2.71 14.58 4.21
C LEU A 45 3.55 15.79 3.82
N GLU A 46 4.86 15.78 4.11
CA GLU A 46 5.79 16.84 3.72
C GLU A 46 5.71 17.10 2.21
N THR A 47 5.81 16.04 1.38
CA THR A 47 5.68 16.19 -0.08
C THR A 47 4.31 16.68 -0.52
N GLY A 48 3.23 16.35 0.19
CA GLY A 48 1.88 16.82 -0.13
C GLY A 48 1.66 18.30 0.19
N PHE A 49 2.39 18.85 1.16
CA PHE A 49 2.37 20.29 1.46
C PHE A 49 3.24 21.09 0.47
N ASP A 50 4.36 20.54 0.00
CA ASP A 50 5.19 21.15 -1.04
C ASP A 50 4.52 21.13 -2.43
N ASP A 51 3.78 20.07 -2.77
CA ASP A 51 3.05 19.94 -4.05
C ASP A 51 1.88 20.94 -4.15
N ALA A 52 1.18 21.19 -3.03
CA ALA A 52 0.13 22.21 -2.94
C ALA A 52 0.65 23.65 -3.09
N ALA A 53 1.95 23.88 -2.88
CA ALA A 53 2.60 25.18 -3.06
C ALA A 53 3.14 25.42 -4.48
N ASN A 54 3.18 24.40 -5.35
CA ASN A 54 3.61 24.55 -6.75
C ASN A 54 2.81 23.65 -7.71
N PRO A 55 1.62 24.09 -8.18
CA PRO A 55 0.77 23.34 -9.10
C PRO A 55 1.31 23.37 -10.55
N GLY A 56 2.52 22.87 -10.79
CA GLY A 56 3.14 22.93 -12.12
C GLY A 56 4.43 22.16 -12.39
N ALA A 57 4.99 21.39 -11.45
CA ALA A 57 6.22 20.64 -11.71
C ALA A 57 5.94 19.15 -11.96
N ALA A 58 6.07 18.74 -13.23
CA ALA A 58 6.06 17.34 -13.65
C ALA A 58 7.06 16.48 -12.85
N PRO A 59 6.77 15.20 -12.60
CA PRO A 59 7.60 14.36 -11.74
C PRO A 59 9.03 14.20 -12.29
N PRO A 60 10.07 14.37 -11.45
CA PRO A 60 11.45 14.09 -11.84
C PRO A 60 11.63 12.59 -12.03
N ALA A 61 11.88 12.19 -13.27
CA ALA A 61 12.42 10.90 -13.63
C ALA A 61 13.78 10.71 -12.93
N ALA A 62 13.79 10.01 -11.79
CA ALA A 62 15.01 9.53 -11.18
C ALA A 62 15.39 8.18 -11.80
N THR A 63 16.27 8.24 -12.79
CA THR A 63 17.03 7.09 -13.29
C THR A 63 18.00 6.58 -12.22
N SER A 64 17.88 5.32 -11.82
CA SER A 64 19.00 4.47 -11.37
C SER A 64 18.70 3.00 -11.69
N GLY A 65 19.34 2.44 -12.73
CA GLY A 65 19.26 1.03 -13.16
C GLY A 65 20.20 0.11 -12.37
N PRO A 66 20.53 -1.16 -12.79
CA PRO A 66 20.26 -1.83 -14.08
C PRO A 66 19.83 -3.33 -13.99
N ALA A 67 18.75 -3.74 -14.66
CA ALA A 67 18.54 -5.14 -15.08
C ALA A 67 17.31 -5.28 -16.00
N GLU A 68 17.47 -5.01 -17.30
CA GLU A 68 16.67 -5.71 -18.31
C GLU A 68 17.46 -5.64 -19.61
N ALA A 69 18.40 -6.56 -19.77
CA ALA A 69 19.02 -6.80 -21.06
C ALA A 69 17.91 -7.22 -22.03
N ILE A 70 17.59 -6.30 -22.94
CA ILE A 70 17.00 -6.49 -24.27
C ILE A 70 16.71 -7.97 -24.57
N ARG A 71 15.48 -8.41 -24.28
CA ARG A 71 14.89 -9.56 -24.97
C ARG A 71 14.01 -8.99 -26.07
N PRO A 72 14.23 -9.37 -27.34
CA PRO A 72 13.47 -8.82 -28.47
C PRO A 72 11.96 -9.08 -28.32
N PRO A 73 11.10 -8.21 -28.89
CA PRO A 73 9.65 -8.30 -28.74
C PRO A 73 9.11 -9.56 -29.44
N GLN A 74 8.79 -10.60 -28.66
CA GLN A 74 8.06 -11.75 -29.15
C GLN A 74 6.58 -11.37 -29.32
N ARG A 75 6.26 -10.80 -30.47
CA ARG A 75 4.90 -10.54 -30.96
C ARG A 75 4.16 -11.87 -31.18
N VAL A 76 3.03 -12.12 -30.50
CA VAL A 76 1.94 -12.96 -31.05
C VAL A 76 0.56 -12.47 -30.55
N ALA A 77 -0.21 -11.97 -31.52
CA ALA A 77 -1.67 -11.88 -31.68
C ALA A 77 -2.58 -11.14 -30.65
N PRO A 78 -3.53 -10.31 -31.15
CA PRO A 78 -4.52 -9.60 -30.34
C PRO A 78 -5.66 -10.54 -29.95
N ALA A 79 -5.83 -10.83 -28.66
CA ALA A 79 -7.11 -11.29 -28.16
C ALA A 79 -8.00 -10.07 -28.01
N ALA A 80 -9.01 -9.98 -28.88
CA ALA A 80 -9.94 -8.87 -29.00
C ALA A 80 -10.55 -8.45 -27.64
N PRO A 81 -10.82 -7.15 -27.44
CA PRO A 81 -11.56 -6.67 -26.30
C PRO A 81 -12.96 -7.29 -26.33
N LYS A 82 -13.36 -8.00 -25.28
CA LYS A 82 -14.78 -8.32 -25.07
C LYS A 82 -15.48 -7.02 -24.66
N PHE A 83 -15.91 -6.28 -25.69
CA PHE A 83 -16.88 -5.21 -25.62
C PHE A 83 -18.17 -5.74 -26.27
N ASP A 84 -18.96 -6.42 -25.45
CA ASP A 84 -20.38 -6.74 -25.65
C ASP A 84 -20.97 -6.63 -24.22
N ASP A 85 -22.03 -5.93 -23.88
CA ASP A 85 -23.04 -5.18 -24.62
C ASP A 85 -23.78 -4.33 -23.53
N VAL A 86 -23.84 -3.01 -23.73
CA VAL A 86 -24.96 -2.07 -23.50
C VAL A 86 -25.72 -2.02 -22.13
N PRO A 87 -26.14 -0.81 -21.67
CA PRO A 87 -26.58 -0.52 -20.30
C PRO A 87 -28.12 -0.50 -20.12
N SER A 88 -28.55 -0.20 -18.88
CA SER A 88 -29.81 0.45 -18.47
C SER A 88 -30.96 -0.45 -17.89
N PRO A 89 -31.95 0.10 -17.16
CA PRO A 89 -32.14 -0.14 -15.71
C PRO A 89 -33.59 -0.52 -15.26
N ALA A 90 -33.72 -1.00 -14.01
CA ALA A 90 -34.93 -1.01 -13.13
C ALA A 90 -36.18 -1.84 -13.57
N PRO A 91 -37.28 -1.93 -12.76
CA PRO A 91 -37.48 -2.35 -11.36
C PRO A 91 -38.50 -3.52 -11.17
N THR A 92 -38.69 -3.99 -9.91
CA THR A 92 -39.76 -4.82 -9.24
C THR A 92 -41.20 -4.78 -9.80
N PRO A 93 -42.21 -5.64 -9.39
CA PRO A 93 -42.28 -6.78 -8.44
C PRO A 93 -43.08 -8.03 -8.94
N PRO A 94 -43.19 -9.15 -8.17
CA PRO A 94 -44.10 -10.25 -8.47
C PRO A 94 -45.57 -9.93 -8.12
N ASN A 95 -46.42 -10.11 -9.13
CA ASN A 95 -47.86 -9.90 -9.14
C ASN A 95 -48.57 -10.82 -8.13
N THR A 96 -48.99 -10.29 -6.97
CA THR A 96 -49.87 -11.01 -6.02
C THR A 96 -51.31 -10.84 -6.51
N GLN A 97 -51.83 -11.90 -7.12
CA GLN A 97 -53.22 -11.98 -7.56
C GLN A 97 -54.17 -11.68 -6.39
N ILE A 98 -54.99 -10.67 -6.62
CA ILE A 98 -56.20 -10.33 -5.90
C ILE A 98 -57.17 -11.52 -6.05
N SER A 99 -57.25 -12.36 -5.01
CA SER A 99 -58.36 -13.29 -4.83
C SER A 99 -59.55 -12.51 -4.28
N ALA A 100 -60.40 -12.06 -5.19
CA ALA A 100 -61.67 -11.44 -4.89
C ALA A 100 -62.62 -12.51 -4.31
N ASN A 101 -62.89 -12.44 -3.01
CA ASN A 101 -63.95 -13.20 -2.34
C ASN A 101 -65.28 -12.43 -2.49
N PRO A 102 -66.36 -13.02 -3.04
CA PRO A 102 -67.63 -12.34 -3.27
C PRO A 102 -68.43 -12.03 -1.97
N PRO A 103 -69.41 -11.12 -2.04
CA PRO A 103 -70.11 -10.55 -0.89
C PRO A 103 -71.04 -11.55 -0.20
N GLN A 104 -71.10 -11.50 1.14
CA GLN A 104 -72.10 -12.22 1.95
C GLN A 104 -73.29 -11.30 2.28
N PRO A 105 -74.52 -11.84 2.36
CA PRO A 105 -75.77 -11.08 2.56
C PRO A 105 -75.93 -10.51 3.97
#